data_AF-R6RVG3-F1
#
_entry.id   AF-R6RVG3-F1
#
_cell.length_a   1.000
_cell.length_b   1.000
_cell.length_c   1.000
_cell.angle_alpha   90.00
_cell.angle_beta   90.00
_cell.angle_gamma   90.00
#
_symmetry.space_group_name_H-M   'P 1'
#
loop_
_entity.id
_entity.type
_entity.pdbx_description
1 polymer ?
#
loop_
_entity_poly.entity_id
_entity_poly.type
_entity_poly.pdbx_seq_one_letter_code
_entity_poly.pdbx_strand_id
1 'polypeptide(L)'
;MMTVDTRTLAVYRKVSKKSDYVGTVSELKQVATISAVVKPVTDSVSVELYGERIHGMLTIATTDKDTLKVGDIVRCDGADYKILSVAHYTMHDSATAERT
;
A
#
# COMPACT_ATOMS: atom_id res chain seq x y z
N MET A 1 5.65 -20.74 -16.49
CA MET A 1 4.89 -20.26 -15.33
C MET A 1 5.76 -19.24 -14.62
N MET A 2 5.52 -17.94 -14.82
CA MET A 2 6.21 -16.94 -14.01
C MET A 2 5.53 -16.96 -12.64
N THR A 3 6.23 -17.46 -11.63
CA THR A 3 5.86 -17.25 -10.22
C THR A 3 5.93 -15.75 -9.97
N VAL A 4 4.77 -15.10 -9.90
CA VAL A 4 4.69 -13.73 -9.44
C VAL A 4 4.95 -13.78 -7.94
N ASP A 5 6.09 -13.26 -7.49
CA ASP A 5 6.43 -13.23 -6.06
C ASP A 5 5.41 -12.35 -5.31
N THR A 6 4.46 -13.01 -4.66
CA THR A 6 3.50 -12.38 -3.75
C THR A 6 4.10 -12.33 -2.35
N ARG A 7 3.91 -11.20 -1.68
CA ARG A 7 4.40 -10.92 -0.33
C ARG A 7 3.23 -10.69 0.61
N THR A 8 3.39 -11.15 1.85
CA THR A 8 2.45 -10.87 2.93
C THR A 8 2.80 -9.53 3.57
N LEU A 9 1.86 -8.58 3.55
CA LEU A 9 2.07 -7.22 4.07
C LEU A 9 1.07 -6.91 5.18
N ALA A 10 1.53 -6.23 6.22
CA ALA A 10 0.67 -5.72 7.29
C ALA A 10 0.21 -4.29 6.98
N VAL A 11 -1.09 -4.05 7.15
CA VAL A 11 -1.72 -2.75 6.92
C VAL A 11 -2.10 -2.14 8.27
N TYR A 12 -1.68 -0.91 8.50
CA TYR A 12 -1.92 -0.13 9.71
C TYR A 12 -2.74 1.11 9.39
N ARG A 13 -3.64 1.46 10.31
CA ARG A 13 -4.46 2.66 10.21
C ARG A 13 -4.24 3.53 11.43
N LYS A 14 -4.13 4.84 11.20
CA LYS A 14 -4.12 5.83 12.27
C LYS A 14 -5.51 5.92 12.89
N VAL A 15 -5.60 5.67 14.18
CA VAL A 15 -6.81 5.83 14.99
C VAL A 15 -6.57 6.97 15.96
N SER A 16 -7.40 8.00 15.87
CA SER A 16 -7.34 9.15 16.78
C SER A 16 -8.42 9.01 17.84
N LYS A 17 -8.03 9.15 19.12
CA LYS A 17 -8.95 9.19 20.25
C LYS A 17 -8.79 10.53 20.96
N LYS A 18 -9.93 11.17 21.26
CA LYS A 18 -9.95 12.34 22.13
C LYS A 18 -9.71 11.87 23.57
N SER A 19 -8.66 12.38 24.18
CA SER A 19 -8.33 12.20 25.59
C SER A 19 -8.70 13.48 26.33
N ASP A 20 -9.34 13.33 27.48
CA ASP A 20 -9.75 14.45 28.32
C ASP A 20 -8.57 15.11 29.07
N TYR A 21 -7.37 14.50 29.06
CA TYR A 21 -6.18 14.99 29.78
C TYR A 21 -5.16 15.68 28.85
N VAL A 22 -4.74 15.03 27.76
CA VAL A 22 -3.70 15.54 26.84
C VAL A 22 -4.20 15.95 25.45
N GLY A 23 -5.51 16.07 25.24
CA GLY A 23 -6.07 16.38 23.91
C GLY A 23 -6.19 15.14 23.02
N THR A 24 -5.81 15.22 21.73
CA THR A 24 -6.01 14.09 20.79
C THR A 24 -4.78 13.18 20.75
N VAL A 25 -4.94 11.92 21.14
CA VAL A 25 -3.92 10.89 21.00
C VAL A 25 -4.16 10.13 19.70
N SER A 26 -3.10 9.86 18.96
CA SER A 26 -3.16 9.06 17.73
C SER A 26 -2.28 7.83 17.85
N GLU A 27 -2.82 6.67 17.48
CA GLU A 27 -2.11 5.40 17.50
C GLU A 27 -2.22 4.72 16.14
N LEU A 28 -1.21 3.92 15.78
CA LEU A 28 -1.24 3.05 14.60
C LEU A 28 -1.71 1.66 15.02
N LYS A 29 -2.86 1.24 14.49
CA LYS A 29 -3.41 -0.09 14.74
C LYS A 29 -3.33 -0.92 13.47
N GLN A 30 -2.85 -2.17 13.57
CA GLN A 30 -2.94 -3.11 12.46
C GLN A 30 -4.41 -3.42 12.19
N VAL A 31 -4.85 -3.22 10.94
CA VAL A 31 -6.23 -3.43 10.51
C VAL A 31 -6.39 -4.63 9.59
N ALA A 32 -5.32 -5.04 8.91
CA ALA A 32 -5.35 -6.20 8.03
C ALA A 32 -3.94 -6.76 7.77
N THR A 33 -3.93 -7.96 7.19
CA THR A 33 -2.78 -8.58 6.57
C THR A 33 -3.20 -8.98 5.16
N ILE A 34 -2.49 -8.52 4.14
CA ILE A 34 -2.84 -8.73 2.72
C ILE A 34 -1.75 -9.51 2.00
N SER A 35 -2.13 -10.19 0.92
CA SER A 35 -1.18 -10.76 -0.04
C SER A 35 -1.07 -9.83 -1.24
N ALA A 36 0.15 -9.41 -1.59
CA ALA A 36 0.34 -8.43 -2.64
C ALA A 36 1.65 -8.61 -3.41
N VAL A 37 1.62 -8.24 -4.69
CA VAL A 37 2.82 -8.08 -5.51
C VAL A 37 3.39 -6.70 -5.26
N VAL A 38 4.68 -6.63 -4.93
CA VAL A 38 5.38 -5.37 -4.66
C VAL A 38 6.36 -5.09 -5.79
N LYS A 39 6.25 -3.91 -6.41
CA LYS A 39 7.19 -3.43 -7.42
C LYS A 39 7.77 -2.09 -7.00
N PRO A 40 9.10 -1.97 -6.85
CA PRO A 40 9.73 -0.68 -6.63
C PRO A 40 9.56 0.20 -7.88
N VAL A 41 9.28 1.48 -7.67
CA VAL A 41 9.31 2.49 -8.74
C VAL A 41 10.77 2.84 -8.98
N THR A 42 11.31 2.47 -10.14
CA THR A 42 12.74 2.57 -10.46
C THR A 42 13.22 3.98 -10.77
N ASP A 43 12.32 4.95 -10.98
CA ASP A 43 12.70 6.32 -11.31
C ASP A 43 12.99 7.19 -10.08
N SER A 44 14.06 7.97 -10.20
CA SER A 44 14.70 8.72 -9.13
C SER A 44 13.90 9.92 -8.59
N VAL A 45 12.71 10.21 -9.11
CA VAL A 45 11.72 11.10 -8.49
C VAL A 45 10.36 10.47 -8.78
N SER A 46 9.66 10.01 -7.74
CA SER A 46 8.45 9.23 -7.93
C SER A 46 7.19 10.12 -7.91
N VAL A 47 7.14 11.16 -7.06
CA VAL A 47 6.06 12.18 -6.99
C VAL A 47 6.63 13.48 -6.39
N GLU A 48 6.13 14.64 -6.82
CA GLU A 48 6.30 15.92 -6.12
C GLU A 48 5.03 16.25 -5.32
N LEU A 49 5.13 16.27 -3.99
CA LEU A 49 4.02 16.58 -3.08
C LEU A 49 4.40 17.81 -2.27
N TYR A 50 3.60 18.87 -2.38
CA TYR A 50 3.85 20.15 -1.70
C TYR A 50 5.23 20.77 -2.00
N GLY A 51 5.80 20.51 -3.18
CA GLY A 51 7.14 20.98 -3.57
C GLY A 51 8.29 20.10 -3.10
N GLU A 52 8.02 19.01 -2.36
CA GLU A 52 9.03 18.03 -1.98
C GLU A 52 9.03 16.84 -2.94
N ARG A 53 10.24 16.42 -3.34
CA ARG A 53 10.46 15.23 -4.16
C ARG A 53 10.48 13.99 -3.29
N ILE A 54 9.58 13.06 -3.56
CA ILE A 54 9.52 11.77 -2.87
C ILE A 54 10.29 10.72 -3.67
N HIS A 55 11.17 10.01 -2.97
CA HIS A 55 11.99 8.93 -3.51
C HIS A 55 11.55 7.58 -2.92
N GLY A 56 11.82 6.50 -3.64
CA GLY A 56 11.64 5.13 -3.12
C GLY A 56 10.19 4.68 -3.00
N MET A 57 9.31 5.12 -3.90
CA MET A 57 7.93 4.65 -3.91
C MET A 57 7.82 3.16 -4.30
N LEU A 58 6.79 2.51 -3.75
CA LEU A 58 6.40 1.15 -4.10
C LEU A 58 5.01 1.17 -4.74
N THR A 59 4.84 0.36 -5.79
CA THR A 59 3.52 -0.03 -6.29
C THR A 59 3.16 -1.38 -5.68
N ILE A 60 1.97 -1.46 -5.08
CA ILE A 60 1.45 -2.68 -4.45
C ILE A 60 0.18 -3.09 -5.19
N ALA A 61 0.14 -4.31 -5.72
CA ALA A 61 -1.03 -4.87 -6.38
C ALA A 61 -1.58 -6.04 -5.56
N THR A 62 -2.85 -5.97 -5.19
CA THR A 62 -3.53 -6.98 -4.35
C THR A 62 -4.96 -7.22 -4.85
N THR A 63 -5.50 -8.40 -4.56
CA THR A 63 -6.92 -8.74 -4.75
C THR A 63 -7.79 -8.26 -3.59
N ASP A 64 -7.19 -7.81 -2.47
CA ASP A 64 -7.88 -7.35 -1.26
C ASP A 64 -8.42 -5.91 -1.44
N LYS A 65 -9.33 -5.74 -2.41
CA LYS A 65 -9.80 -4.46 -2.96
C LYS A 65 -10.26 -3.45 -1.92
N ASP A 66 -11.00 -3.89 -0.89
CA ASP A 66 -11.66 -3.00 0.07
C ASP A 66 -10.84 -2.75 1.34
N THR A 67 -9.64 -3.34 1.42
CA THR A 67 -8.80 -3.31 2.61
C THR A 67 -7.95 -2.05 2.69
N LEU A 68 -7.44 -1.58 1.53
CA LEU A 68 -6.49 -0.48 1.44
C LEU A 68 -7.18 0.88 1.29
N LYS A 69 -6.77 1.86 2.09
CA LYS A 69 -7.26 3.24 1.99
C LYS A 69 -6.10 4.24 1.92
N VAL A 70 -6.31 5.35 1.22
CA VAL A 70 -5.36 6.46 1.21
C VAL A 70 -5.12 6.94 2.65
N GLY A 71 -3.85 7.09 3.01
CA GLY A 71 -3.41 7.46 4.36
C GLY A 71 -3.14 6.29 5.30
N ASP A 72 -3.52 5.06 4.96
CA ASP A 72 -3.04 3.88 5.68
C ASP A 72 -1.52 3.70 5.48
N ILE A 73 -0.91 2.92 6.35
CA ILE A 73 0.51 2.57 6.31
C ILE A 73 0.63 1.08 5.99
N VAL A 74 1.47 0.74 5.04
CA VAL A 74 1.83 -0.64 4.74
C VAL A 74 3.27 -0.88 5.15
N ARG A 75 3.50 -1.93 5.95
CA ARG A 75 4.85 -2.35 6.32
C ARG A 75 5.34 -3.39 5.31
N CYS A 76 6.44 -3.07 4.64
CA CYS A 76 7.09 -3.93 3.66
C CYS A 76 8.60 -3.95 3.91
N ASP A 77 9.18 -5.14 4.08
CA ASP A 77 10.62 -5.36 4.30
C ASP A 77 11.23 -4.50 5.43
N GLY A 78 10.46 -4.27 6.50
CA GLY A 78 10.89 -3.47 7.65
C GLY A 78 10.76 -1.95 7.48
N ALA A 79 10.34 -1.47 6.31
CA ALA A 79 10.02 -0.07 6.06
C ALA A 79 8.52 0.20 6.05
N ASP A 80 8.13 1.39 6.50
CA ASP A 80 6.74 1.84 6.58
C ASP A 80 6.44 2.77 5.39
N TYR A 81 5.44 2.42 4.59
CA TYR A 81 5.02 3.17 3.40
C TYR A 81 3.60 3.72 3.58
N LYS A 82 3.44 5.04 3.46
CA LYS A 82 2.12 5.66 3.45
C LYS A 82 1.46 5.48 2.08
N ILE A 83 0.21 5.01 2.06
CA ILE A 83 -0.57 4.92 0.84
C ILE A 83 -0.97 6.32 0.39
N LEU A 84 -0.45 6.74 -0.76
CA LEU A 84 -0.75 8.05 -1.37
C LEU A 84 -1.94 8.01 -2.32
N SER A 85 -2.16 6.87 -2.98
CA SER A 85 -3.27 6.66 -3.91
C SER A 85 -3.69 5.19 -3.93
N VAL A 86 -4.96 4.94 -4.25
CA VAL A 86 -5.52 3.59 -4.47
C VAL A 86 -6.29 3.64 -5.78
N ALA A 87 -5.98 2.70 -6.68
CA ALA A 87 -6.68 2.52 -7.94
C ALA A 87 -7.30 1.12 -7.98
N HIS A 88 -8.54 1.03 -8.45
CA HIS A 88 -9.24 -0.24 -8.60
C HIS A 88 -9.22 -0.66 -10.06
N TYR A 89 -8.52 -1.76 -10.34
CA TYR A 89 -8.53 -2.39 -11.66
C TYR A 89 -9.50 -3.56 -11.65
N THR A 90 -10.51 -3.50 -12.52
CA THR A 90 -11.32 -4.68 -12.84
C THR A 90 -10.49 -5.52 -13.80
N MET A 91 -9.83 -6.56 -13.31
CA MET A 91 -9.25 -7.56 -14.22
C MET A 91 -10.40 -8.44 -14.74
N HIS A 92 -10.49 -8.62 -16.05
CA HIS A 92 -11.42 -9.59 -16.62
C HIS A 92 -11.06 -10.99 -16.07
N ASP A 93 -12.06 -11.74 -15.60
CA ASP A 93 -11.91 -12.98 -14.82
C ASP A 93 -11.13 -14.10 -15.53
N SER A 94 -10.83 -13.95 -16.82
CA SER A 94 -9.90 -14.84 -17.52
C SER A 94 -9.23 -14.13 -18.69
N ALA A 95 -7.91 -14.23 -18.75
CA ALA A 95 -7.12 -13.95 -19.94
C ALA A 95 -6.30 -15.21 -20.23
N THR A 96 -6.70 -15.95 -21.27
CA THR A 96 -5.96 -17.12 -21.74
C THR A 96 -4.91 -16.63 -22.72
N ALA A 97 -3.63 -16.73 -22.37
CA ALA A 97 -2.53 -16.41 -23.27
C ALA A 97 -2.02 -17.68 -23.94
N GLU A 98 -2.04 -17.72 -25.27
CA GLU A 98 -1.40 -18.77 -26.06
C GLU A 98 0.08 -18.41 -26.29
N ARG A 99 0.97 -19.40 -26.20
CA ARG A 99 2.38 -19.24 -26.53
C ARG A 99 2.53 -19.40 -28.05
N THR A 100 2.91 -18.34 -28.75
CA THR A 100 3.38 -18.40 -30.14
C THR A 100 4.89 -18.61 -30.19
#